data_AF-A0A835ANQ1-F1
#
_entry.id   AF-A0A835ANQ1-F1
#
_cell.length_a   1.000
_cell.length_b   1.000
_cell.length_c   1.000
_cell.angle_alpha   90.00
_cell.angle_beta   90.00
_cell.angle_gamma   90.00
#
_symmetry.space_group_name_H-M   'P 1'
#
loop_
_entity.id
_entity.type
_entity.pdbx_description
1 polymer ?
#
loop_
_entity_poly.entity_id
_entity_poly.type
_entity_poly.pdbx_seq_one_letter_code
_entity_poly.pdbx_strand_id
1 'polypeptide(L)'
;MAAFAMGTTALVPTAVLATTKTRSTGRSRRSRFLQGTPTTPFDSSISCTDAAPCPDIVDPVNGFSFAGAECCDGVCVDTSFNANRCGGCDPRYYACGSWPWICCYGYCFNSMKDAENCGRCGNTCWGGGCFNGICGYAT
;
A
#
# COMPACT_ATOMS: atom_id res chain seq x y z
N MET A 1 82.52 -28.69 -6.16
CA MET A 1 81.88 -29.58 -5.17
C MET A 1 80.93 -28.72 -4.33
N ALA A 2 79.61 -28.70 -4.57
CA ALA A 2 78.58 -29.63 -4.06
C ALA A 2 78.57 -29.66 -2.50
N ALA A 3 77.47 -29.51 -1.76
CA ALA A 3 76.05 -29.31 -2.02
C ALA A 3 75.38 -28.71 -0.76
N PHE A 4 74.22 -28.09 -0.93
CA PHE A 4 73.42 -27.41 0.10
C PHE A 4 72.63 -28.37 1.03
N ALA A 5 72.23 -27.81 2.17
CA ALA A 5 71.74 -28.42 3.40
C ALA A 5 70.50 -29.34 3.33
N MET A 6 70.44 -30.22 4.34
CA MET A 6 69.38 -31.18 4.67
C MET A 6 68.08 -30.48 5.07
N GLY A 7 66.97 -30.80 4.38
CA GLY A 7 65.61 -30.36 4.73
C GLY A 7 64.76 -31.56 5.14
N THR A 8 64.18 -31.50 6.33
CA THR A 8 63.35 -32.53 6.96
C THR A 8 61.95 -32.58 6.34
N THR A 9 61.49 -33.78 5.97
CA THR A 9 60.13 -34.03 5.48
C THR A 9 59.16 -34.19 6.66
N ALA A 10 58.24 -33.24 6.82
CA ALA A 10 57.09 -33.39 7.72
C ALA A 10 55.94 -34.11 6.99
N LEU A 11 55.46 -35.20 7.57
CA LEU A 11 54.26 -35.93 7.15
C LEU A 11 53.01 -35.08 7.41
N VAL A 12 52.22 -34.82 6.37
CA VAL A 12 50.92 -34.16 6.45
C VAL A 12 49.83 -35.24 6.65
N PRO A 13 48.92 -35.12 7.63
CA PRO A 13 47.80 -36.03 7.75
C PRO A 13 46.75 -35.71 6.66
N THR A 14 46.38 -36.72 5.88
CA THR A 14 45.22 -36.66 4.98
C THR A 14 43.93 -36.69 5.80
N ALA A 15 43.32 -35.52 6.02
CA ALA A 15 41.96 -35.43 6.53
C ALA A 15 40.98 -35.73 5.38
N VAL A 16 40.25 -36.83 5.50
CA VAL A 16 39.15 -37.21 4.60
C VAL A 16 38.02 -36.20 4.78
N LEU A 17 37.77 -35.38 3.75
CA LEU A 17 36.66 -34.44 3.74
C LEU A 17 35.35 -35.22 3.50
N ALA A 18 34.60 -35.47 4.57
CA ALA A 18 33.25 -36.00 4.47
C ALA A 18 32.34 -34.93 3.84
N THR A 19 31.84 -35.18 2.63
CA THR A 19 30.79 -34.36 2.01
C THR A 19 29.47 -34.60 2.74
N THR A 20 29.16 -33.76 3.73
CA THR A 20 27.80 -33.67 4.24
C THR A 20 26.94 -33.00 3.18
N LYS A 21 26.12 -33.81 2.53
CA LYS A 21 25.01 -33.39 1.67
C LYS A 21 24.21 -32.30 2.41
N THR A 22 24.33 -31.04 1.98
CA THR A 22 23.49 -29.93 2.42
C THR A 22 22.07 -30.23 1.97
N ARG A 23 21.37 -30.99 2.80
CA ARG A 23 19.94 -31.22 2.73
C ARG A 23 19.29 -29.86 2.90
N SER A 24 18.76 -29.34 1.78
CA SER A 24 17.66 -28.39 1.66
C SER A 24 17.24 -27.83 3.01
N THR A 25 17.74 -26.64 3.30
CA THR A 25 17.20 -25.77 4.33
C THR A 25 15.69 -25.72 4.16
N GLY A 26 15.01 -25.97 5.27
CA GLY A 26 13.59 -26.30 5.32
C GLY A 26 12.75 -25.31 4.53
N ARG A 27 11.86 -25.86 3.71
CA ARG A 27 10.62 -25.20 3.31
C ARG A 27 9.97 -24.69 4.59
N SER A 28 10.13 -23.40 4.86
CA SER A 28 9.58 -22.72 6.02
C SER A 28 8.07 -22.85 5.91
N ARG A 29 7.51 -23.89 6.53
CA ARG A 29 6.07 -24.00 6.79
C ARG A 29 5.77 -22.96 7.86
N ARG A 30 5.74 -21.68 7.46
CA ARG A 30 5.24 -20.63 8.33
C ARG A 30 3.75 -20.88 8.48
N SER A 31 3.36 -21.19 9.71
CA SER A 31 1.96 -21.33 10.09
C SER A 31 1.20 -20.08 9.65
N ARG A 32 0.04 -20.27 9.01
CA ARG A 32 -0.88 -19.20 8.60
C ARG A 32 -1.32 -18.33 9.79
N PHE A 33 -1.22 -18.87 11.00
CA PHE A 33 -1.53 -18.18 12.25
C PHE A 33 -0.44 -17.19 12.71
N LEU A 34 0.75 -17.23 12.11
CA LEU A 34 1.85 -16.27 12.34
C LEU A 34 2.13 -15.40 11.10
N GLN A 35 1.41 -15.60 10.01
CA GLN A 35 1.19 -14.52 9.05
C GLN A 35 0.20 -13.60 9.76
N GLY A 36 0.61 -12.36 10.02
CA GLY A 36 -0.26 -11.36 10.64
C GLY A 36 -1.65 -11.47 10.05
N THR A 37 -2.65 -11.50 10.94
CA THR A 37 -4.05 -11.38 10.59
C THR A 37 -4.18 -10.37 9.44
N PRO A 38 -4.93 -10.66 8.36
CA PRO A 38 -5.27 -9.61 7.40
C PRO A 38 -5.91 -8.51 8.24
N THR A 39 -5.19 -7.41 8.39
CA THR A 39 -5.67 -6.22 9.06
C THR A 39 -7.00 -5.93 8.40
N THR A 40 -8.05 -5.90 9.21
CA THR A 40 -9.32 -5.34 8.78
C THR A 40 -9.05 -4.08 7.93
N PRO A 41 -9.74 -3.87 6.80
CA PRO A 41 -9.41 -2.82 5.82
C PRO A 41 -9.60 -1.38 6.35
N PHE A 42 -9.90 -1.21 7.63
CA PHE A 42 -10.05 0.05 8.35
C PHE A 42 -8.86 0.38 9.26
N ASP A 43 -7.74 -0.33 9.18
CA ASP A 43 -6.55 0.09 9.91
C ASP A 43 -5.85 1.21 9.13
N SER A 44 -6.04 2.43 9.64
CA SER A 44 -5.50 3.71 9.22
C SER A 44 -3.97 3.81 9.22
N SER A 45 -3.26 2.69 9.08
CA SER A 45 -1.83 2.58 9.39
C SER A 45 -1.05 1.64 8.48
N ILE A 46 -1.46 1.49 7.21
CA ILE A 46 -0.56 0.90 6.20
C ILE A 46 0.61 1.87 6.02
N SER A 47 1.75 1.51 6.58
CA SER A 47 2.98 2.27 6.46
C SER A 47 3.66 2.03 5.12
N CYS A 48 4.33 3.05 4.63
CA CYS A 48 5.03 3.02 3.34
C CYS A 48 6.35 3.78 3.43
N THR A 49 7.25 3.44 2.52
CA THR A 49 8.57 4.08 2.36
C THR A 49 8.98 4.03 0.89
N ASP A 50 10.06 4.70 0.52
CA ASP A 50 10.62 4.62 -0.85
C ASP A 50 10.94 3.18 -1.28
N ALA A 51 11.28 2.30 -0.34
CA ALA A 51 11.58 0.89 -0.60
C ALA A 51 10.34 -0.03 -0.56
N ALA A 52 9.24 0.44 0.01
CA ALA A 52 8.00 -0.31 0.19
C ALA A 52 6.81 0.59 -0.17
N PRO A 53 6.42 0.64 -1.46
CA PRO A 53 5.30 1.46 -1.91
C PRO A 53 3.97 0.92 -1.39
N CYS A 54 2.93 1.75 -1.49
CA CYS A 54 1.59 1.36 -1.08
C CYS A 54 1.09 0.17 -1.91
N PRO A 55 0.46 -0.82 -1.26
CA PRO A 55 0.00 -2.01 -1.96
C PRO A 55 -1.26 -1.67 -2.77
N ASP A 56 -1.30 -2.13 -4.02
CA ASP A 56 -2.51 -2.08 -4.85
C ASP A 56 -3.49 -3.18 -4.41
N ILE A 57 -4.16 -2.93 -3.27
CA ILE A 57 -5.17 -3.84 -2.73
C ILE A 57 -6.52 -3.42 -3.29
N VAL A 58 -7.09 -4.29 -4.12
CA VAL A 58 -8.51 -4.26 -4.48
C VAL A 58 -9.17 -5.32 -3.61
N ASP A 59 -10.07 -4.93 -2.71
CA ASP A 59 -10.92 -5.87 -1.98
C ASP A 59 -12.14 -6.21 -2.87
N PRO A 60 -12.18 -7.40 -3.49
CA PRO A 60 -13.28 -7.78 -4.36
C PRO A 60 -14.58 -8.07 -3.61
N VAL A 61 -14.53 -8.21 -2.28
CA VAL A 61 -15.69 -8.54 -1.43
C VAL A 61 -16.36 -7.27 -0.93
N ASN A 62 -15.58 -6.29 -0.49
CA ASN A 62 -16.09 -5.04 0.08
C ASN A 62 -16.02 -3.85 -0.89
N GLY A 63 -15.45 -4.03 -2.09
CA GLY A 63 -15.38 -3.01 -3.14
C GLY A 63 -14.44 -1.85 -2.83
N PHE A 64 -13.69 -1.91 -1.73
CA PHE A 64 -12.70 -0.91 -1.38
C PHE A 64 -11.40 -1.16 -2.14
N SER A 65 -10.84 -0.13 -2.76
CA SER A 65 -9.60 -0.22 -3.53
C SER A 65 -8.62 0.85 -3.03
N PHE A 66 -7.43 0.42 -2.63
CA PHE A 66 -6.26 1.28 -2.48
C PHE A 66 -5.50 1.45 -3.80
N ALA A 67 -6.11 1.08 -4.93
CA ALA A 67 -5.51 1.25 -6.24
C ALA A 67 -5.21 2.73 -6.47
N GLY A 68 -3.93 3.08 -6.56
CA GLY A 68 -3.49 4.47 -6.66
C GLY A 68 -3.35 5.22 -5.33
N ALA A 69 -3.26 4.53 -4.20
CA ALA A 69 -2.92 5.16 -2.92
C ALA A 69 -1.50 5.74 -2.95
N GLU A 70 -1.35 6.96 -2.45
CA GLU A 70 -0.06 7.66 -2.36
C GLU A 70 0.54 7.52 -0.97
N CYS A 71 1.88 7.47 -0.91
CA CYS A 71 2.59 7.46 0.37
C CYS A 71 2.74 8.89 0.89
N CYS A 72 1.89 9.28 1.84
CA CYS A 72 1.91 10.59 2.46
C CYS A 72 2.43 10.48 3.89
N ASP A 73 3.56 11.15 4.18
CA ASP A 73 4.17 11.17 5.52
C ASP A 73 4.43 9.77 6.12
N GLY A 74 4.77 8.79 5.26
CA GLY A 74 5.03 7.40 5.65
C GLY A 74 3.79 6.53 5.84
N VAL A 75 2.61 7.03 5.46
CA VAL A 75 1.34 6.30 5.53
C VAL A 75 0.65 6.33 4.16
N CYS A 76 0.08 5.20 3.76
CA CYS A 76 -0.70 5.10 2.54
C CYS A 76 -2.04 5.82 2.69
N VAL A 77 -2.29 6.75 1.78
CA VAL A 77 -3.52 7.54 1.73
C VAL A 77 -4.12 7.41 0.34
N ASP A 78 -5.41 7.09 0.30
CA ASP A 78 -6.20 7.17 -0.94
C ASP A 78 -6.50 8.64 -1.26
N THR A 79 -5.70 9.25 -2.13
CA THR A 79 -5.89 10.63 -2.55
C THR A 79 -7.10 10.82 -3.46
N SER A 80 -7.72 9.74 -3.93
CA SER A 80 -8.91 9.82 -4.79
C SER A 80 -10.19 10.11 -4.01
N PHE A 81 -10.27 9.68 -2.74
CA PHE A 81 -11.48 9.79 -1.93
C PHE A 81 -11.25 10.35 -0.51
N ASN A 82 -10.00 10.55 -0.09
CA ASN A 82 -9.72 11.15 1.23
C ASN A 82 -9.90 12.68 1.20
N ALA A 83 -10.90 13.18 1.90
CA ALA A 83 -11.22 14.60 1.97
C ALA A 83 -10.10 15.50 2.56
N ASN A 84 -9.12 14.94 3.29
CA ASN A 84 -8.00 15.70 3.85
C ASN A 84 -6.76 15.72 2.95
N ARG A 85 -6.72 14.86 1.92
CA ARG A 85 -5.56 14.61 1.05
C ARG A 85 -6.05 14.35 -0.38
N CYS A 86 -7.04 15.12 -0.82
CA CYS A 86 -7.75 14.92 -2.08
C CYS A 86 -6.92 15.42 -3.27
N GLY A 87 -6.42 14.48 -4.08
CA GLY A 87 -5.55 14.75 -5.22
C GLY A 87 -4.08 14.96 -4.87
N GLY A 88 -3.71 14.84 -3.59
CA GLY A 88 -2.30 14.91 -3.20
C GLY A 88 -2.05 14.93 -1.70
N CYS A 89 -0.77 14.85 -1.35
CA CYS A 89 -0.37 14.72 0.04
C CYS A 89 -0.43 16.01 0.87
N ASP A 90 -0.20 17.23 0.39
CA ASP A 90 -0.21 18.39 1.30
C ASP A 90 -1.64 18.72 1.82
N PRO A 91 -1.96 18.56 3.12
CA PRO A 91 -3.30 18.80 3.63
C PRO A 91 -3.72 20.28 3.61
N ARG A 92 -2.78 21.21 3.44
CA ARG A 92 -3.09 22.64 3.31
C ARG A 92 -3.62 23.00 1.93
N TYR A 93 -3.24 22.22 0.92
CA TYR A 93 -3.61 22.46 -0.47
C TYR A 93 -4.69 21.49 -0.97
N TYR A 94 -4.63 20.24 -0.50
CA TYR A 94 -5.47 19.14 -0.99
C TYR A 94 -6.62 18.77 -0.04
N ALA A 95 -6.89 19.55 1.00
CA ALA A 95 -8.09 19.32 1.81
C ALA A 95 -9.33 19.98 1.20
N CYS A 96 -10.44 19.24 1.10
CA CYS A 96 -11.71 19.74 0.59
C CYS A 96 -12.42 20.71 1.54
N GLY A 97 -11.92 20.85 2.77
CA GLY A 97 -12.55 21.65 3.81
C GLY A 97 -13.66 20.89 4.53
N SER A 98 -14.59 21.64 5.12
CA SER A 98 -15.73 21.06 5.84
C SER A 98 -16.87 20.69 4.90
N TRP A 99 -17.84 19.94 5.42
CA TRP A 99 -19.11 19.69 4.74
C TRP A 99 -19.70 21.01 4.19
N PRO A 100 -20.23 21.05 2.95
CA PRO A 100 -20.65 19.93 2.10
C PRO A 100 -19.62 19.46 1.06
N TRP A 101 -18.35 19.78 1.22
CA TRP A 101 -17.33 19.38 0.26
C TRP A 101 -16.88 17.94 0.47
N ILE A 102 -16.82 17.17 -0.63
CA ILE A 102 -16.38 15.77 -0.66
C ILE A 102 -15.25 15.60 -1.66
N CYS A 103 -14.39 14.61 -1.45
CA CYS A 103 -13.36 14.24 -2.42
C CYS A 103 -13.89 13.14 -3.34
N CYS A 104 -13.83 13.38 -4.64
CA CYS A 104 -14.14 12.38 -5.66
C CYS A 104 -13.06 12.40 -6.73
N TYR A 105 -12.46 11.24 -7.00
CA TYR A 105 -11.46 11.09 -8.08
C TYR A 105 -10.30 12.10 -7.99
N GLY A 106 -9.91 12.50 -6.78
CA GLY A 106 -8.82 13.44 -6.54
C GLY A 106 -9.20 14.92 -6.62
N TYR A 107 -10.49 15.24 -6.72
CA TYR A 107 -10.97 16.62 -6.75
C TYR A 107 -12.08 16.85 -5.72
N CYS A 108 -12.13 18.07 -5.19
CA CYS A 108 -13.13 18.47 -4.22
C CYS A 108 -14.38 19.01 -4.89
N PHE A 109 -15.53 18.42 -4.59
CA PHE A 109 -16.83 18.81 -5.14
C PHE A 109 -17.80 19.17 -4.01
N ASN A 110 -18.68 20.13 -4.29
CA ASN A 110 -19.77 20.46 -3.38
C ASN A 110 -20.92 19.48 -3.58
N SER A 111 -21.01 18.47 -2.71
CA SER A 111 -22.02 17.41 -2.80
C SER A 111 -23.47 17.91 -2.79
N MET A 112 -23.73 19.17 -2.38
CA MET A 112 -25.07 19.72 -2.31
C MET A 112 -25.54 20.40 -3.60
N LYS A 113 -24.61 20.67 -4.52
CA LYS A 113 -24.86 21.47 -5.73
C LYS A 113 -24.29 20.86 -7.00
N ASP A 114 -23.29 19.98 -6.87
CA ASP A 114 -22.65 19.35 -8.01
C ASP A 114 -23.59 18.35 -8.66
N ALA A 115 -23.91 18.57 -9.94
CA ALA A 115 -24.86 17.74 -10.66
C ALA A 115 -24.29 16.37 -11.03
N GLU A 116 -22.98 16.17 -10.99
CA GLU A 116 -22.33 14.90 -11.33
C GLU A 116 -22.00 14.06 -10.09
N ASN A 117 -21.94 14.71 -8.92
CA ASN A 117 -21.56 14.13 -7.62
C ASN A 117 -22.57 14.47 -6.51
N CYS A 118 -23.86 14.45 -6.84
CA CYS A 118 -24.90 14.92 -5.94
C CYS A 118 -25.07 13.96 -4.74
N GLY A 119 -24.77 14.42 -3.52
CA GLY A 119 -24.80 13.65 -2.29
C GLY A 119 -23.67 12.61 -2.14
N ARG A 120 -23.17 12.05 -3.24
CA ARG A 120 -22.03 11.12 -3.30
C ARG A 120 -21.34 11.17 -4.67
N CYS A 121 -20.10 10.70 -4.73
CA CYS A 121 -19.32 10.62 -5.97
C CYS A 121 -20.04 9.83 -7.06
N GLY A 122 -20.01 10.36 -8.29
CA GLY A 122 -20.60 9.74 -9.48
C GLY A 122 -22.13 9.66 -9.50
N ASN A 123 -22.83 10.28 -8.54
CA ASN A 123 -24.28 10.36 -8.57
C ASN A 123 -24.74 11.53 -9.44
N THR A 124 -24.80 11.29 -10.74
CA THR A 124 -25.20 12.28 -11.72
C THR A 124 -26.72 12.46 -11.77
N CYS A 125 -27.19 13.70 -11.70
CA CYS A 125 -28.59 14.06 -11.87
C CYS A 125 -28.91 14.27 -13.37
N TRP A 126 -29.64 13.34 -13.98
CA TRP A 126 -30.06 13.44 -15.38
C TRP A 126 -31.21 14.44 -15.64
N GLY A 127 -31.77 15.01 -14.57
CA GLY A 127 -32.82 16.04 -14.62
C GLY A 127 -33.05 16.64 -13.24
N GLY A 128 -33.61 17.86 -13.19
CA GLY A 128 -34.01 18.51 -11.94
C GLY A 128 -32.87 19.04 -11.05
N GLY A 129 -31.62 19.06 -11.55
CA GLY A 129 -30.45 19.60 -10.85
C GLY A 129 -30.09 18.86 -9.55
N CYS A 130 -29.00 19.30 -8.90
CA CYS A 130 -28.65 18.87 -7.55
C CYS A 130 -28.99 19.98 -6.56
N PHE A 131 -29.94 19.72 -5.66
CA PHE A 131 -30.30 20.65 -4.61
C PHE A 131 -30.30 19.93 -3.27
N ASN A 132 -29.55 20.49 -2.33
CA ASN A 132 -29.36 19.90 -1.00
C ASN A 132 -28.90 18.43 -1.02
N GLY A 133 -28.09 18.07 -2.00
CA GLY A 133 -27.52 16.72 -2.13
C GLY A 133 -28.50 15.68 -2.66
N ILE A 134 -29.62 16.14 -3.25
CA ILE A 134 -30.68 15.30 -3.79
C ILE A 134 -30.96 15.75 -5.24
N CYS A 135 -30.99 14.78 -6.15
CA CYS A 135 -31.38 15.02 -7.54
C CYS A 135 -32.88 15.27 -7.64
N GLY A 136 -33.28 16.28 -8.41
CA GLY A 136 -34.70 16.59 -8.64
C GLY A 136 -35.45 17.04 -7.39
N TYR A 137 -34.73 17.51 -6.36
CA TYR A 137 -35.37 18.07 -5.18
C TYR A 137 -36.12 19.36 -5.54
N ALA A 138 -37.43 19.34 -5.30
CA ALA A 138 -38.37 20.43 -5.57
C ALA A 138 -38.51 20.84 -7.06
N THR A 139 -38.36 19.89 -7.98
CA THR A 139 -38.55 20.08 -9.44
C THR A 139 -39.66 19.21 -10.01
#